data_AF-A0A2D4MXW0-F1
#
_entry.id   AF-A0A2D4MXW0-F1
#
_cell.length_a   1.000
_cell.length_b   1.000
_cell.length_c   1.000
_cell.angle_alpha   90.00
_cell.angle_beta   90.00
_cell.angle_gamma   90.00
#
_symmetry.space_group_name_H-M   'P 1'
#
loop_
_entity.id
_entity.type
_entity.pdbx_description
1 polymer ?
#
loop_
_entity_poly.entity_id
_entity_poly.type
_entity_poly.pdbx_seq_one_letter_code
_entity_poly.pdbx_strand_id
1 'polypeptide(L)'
;GQQRFGRAAMDGSGKRLAQLAVQQHLRAAYGIKLKNRTGKRKASRSTAAGEGKVFGIPLHELPQVVCEYGNLPCFLVEACQYLEEHIQIEGLFRKSGSVVRLKTLKNKLDKGEKCLSSALPCDVAGLLKQFFRELPEPILPYKLQEALIKAQKLDSEERNSATLLISCLVNEGIIETLRYFFQFLKKVSLRSAENKMDSCNLAVIFAPNLLQLSEIEKISVHTEKKLRLQAGVLQTLIDHAEGIGQIPKFILEKIPSMLGIDDSASTPVLHNEQESEIETPSEHLRKRRQSIGVFSSMTPVMVTPNFKRKYPADSCQRLSSKKRRSIGNS
;
A
#
# COMPACT_ATOMS: atom_id res chain seq x y z
N GLY A 1 19.86 -24.07 13.73
CA GLY A 1 18.40 -24.08 13.57
C GLY A 1 17.80 -23.10 14.54
N GLN A 2 17.14 -22.04 14.03
CA GLN A 2 16.18 -21.19 14.74
C GLN A 2 15.74 -20.08 13.77
N GLN A 3 14.69 -20.36 13.00
CA GLN A 3 13.70 -19.40 12.45
C GLN A 3 12.71 -20.19 11.57
N ARG A 4 11.95 -21.07 12.20
CA ARG A 4 10.68 -21.58 11.66
C ARG A 4 9.60 -21.17 12.63
N PHE A 5 9.21 -19.90 12.60
CA PHE A 5 8.04 -19.42 13.33
C PHE A 5 6.95 -19.05 12.33
N GLY A 6 5.99 -19.97 12.21
CA GLY A 6 4.56 -19.69 12.07
C GLY A 6 4.11 -18.77 10.95
N ARG A 7 4.03 -19.28 9.72
CA ARG A 7 3.01 -18.84 8.76
C ARG A 7 1.80 -19.77 8.91
N ALA A 8 1.00 -19.55 9.95
CA ALA A 8 -0.36 -20.10 9.95
C ALA A 8 -1.10 -19.40 8.83
N ALA A 9 -1.48 -20.14 7.78
CA ALA A 9 -2.31 -19.61 6.72
C ALA A 9 -3.67 -19.25 7.34
N MET A 10 -3.89 -17.96 7.61
CA MET A 10 -5.19 -17.45 8.01
C MET A 10 -6.21 -17.82 6.94
N ASP A 11 -7.36 -18.36 7.35
CA ASP A 11 -8.46 -18.66 6.44
C ASP A 11 -9.00 -17.39 5.75
N GLY A 12 -9.87 -17.56 4.74
CA GLY A 12 -10.41 -16.44 3.98
C GLY A 12 -11.15 -15.39 4.83
N SER A 13 -11.71 -15.81 5.97
CA SER A 13 -12.45 -14.94 6.90
C SER A 13 -11.49 -14.13 7.78
N GLY A 14 -10.46 -14.77 8.33
CA GLY A 14 -9.40 -14.15 9.12
C GLY A 14 -8.60 -13.13 8.31
N LYS A 15 -8.33 -13.40 7.03
CA LYS A 15 -7.68 -12.43 6.14
C LYS A 15 -8.51 -11.15 5.94
N ARG A 16 -9.83 -11.29 5.73
CA ARG A 16 -10.73 -10.13 5.59
C ARG A 16 -10.77 -9.31 6.87
N LEU A 17 -10.86 -9.97 8.01
CA LEU A 17 -10.91 -9.31 9.31
C LEU A 17 -9.60 -8.57 9.61
N ALA A 18 -8.45 -9.17 9.29
CA ALA A 18 -7.16 -8.52 9.42
C ALA A 18 -7.03 -7.29 8.51
N GLN A 19 -7.53 -7.35 7.27
CA GLN A 19 -7.59 -6.19 6.38
C GLN A 19 -8.48 -5.08 6.95
N LEU A 20 -9.62 -5.41 7.56
CA LEU A 20 -10.49 -4.42 8.22
C LEU A 20 -9.80 -3.77 9.42
N ALA A 21 -9.13 -4.55 10.26
CA ALA A 21 -8.36 -4.04 11.40
C ALA A 21 -7.24 -3.09 10.95
N VAL A 22 -6.52 -3.43 9.88
CA VAL A 22 -5.51 -2.55 9.27
C VAL A 22 -6.15 -1.25 8.77
N GLN A 23 -7.28 -1.32 8.06
CA GLN A 23 -7.97 -0.11 7.58
C GLN A 23 -8.47 0.78 8.72
N GLN A 24 -8.99 0.18 9.80
CA GLN A 24 -9.43 0.90 10.98
C GLN A 24 -8.25 1.59 11.68
N HIS A 25 -7.13 0.90 11.83
CA HIS A 25 -5.92 1.47 12.43
C HIS A 25 -5.34 2.62 11.58
N LEU A 26 -5.24 2.44 10.26
CA LEU A 26 -4.81 3.50 9.34
C LEU A 26 -5.66 4.78 9.46
N ARG A 27 -6.97 4.62 9.66
CA ARG A 27 -7.88 5.74 9.87
C ARG A 27 -7.69 6.39 11.24
N ALA A 28 -7.59 5.59 12.29
CA ALA A 28 -7.55 6.07 13.68
C ALA A 28 -6.21 6.72 14.04
N ALA A 29 -5.10 6.10 13.65
CA ALA A 29 -3.76 6.57 13.99
C ALA A 29 -3.25 7.66 13.04
N TYR A 30 -3.48 7.51 11.73
CA TYR A 30 -2.85 8.38 10.72
C TYR A 30 -3.85 9.24 9.92
N GLY A 31 -5.16 9.13 10.19
CA GLY A 31 -6.18 9.84 9.41
C GLY A 31 -6.29 9.37 7.95
N ILE A 32 -5.67 8.24 7.58
CA ILE A 32 -5.63 7.74 6.20
C ILE A 32 -6.88 6.89 5.93
N LYS A 33 -7.78 7.43 5.11
CA LYS A 33 -8.97 6.72 4.62
C LYS A 33 -8.73 6.20 3.20
N LEU A 34 -8.93 4.90 2.99
CA LEU A 34 -8.99 4.32 1.65
C LEU A 34 -10.31 4.69 0.99
N LYS A 35 -10.26 5.13 -0.27
CA LYS A 35 -11.47 5.35 -1.08
C LYS A 35 -11.78 4.08 -1.85
N ASN A 36 -12.98 3.53 -1.64
CA ASN A 36 -13.56 2.58 -2.58
C ASN A 36 -13.98 3.37 -3.83
N ARG A 37 -13.07 3.51 -4.81
CA ARG A 37 -13.46 4.08 -6.10
C ARG A 37 -14.30 3.05 -6.86
N THR A 38 -15.59 2.99 -6.54
CA THR A 38 -16.62 2.49 -7.46
C THR A 38 -16.86 3.58 -8.51
N GLY A 39 -15.95 3.70 -9.47
CA GLY A 39 -16.02 4.77 -10.46
C GLY A 39 -15.31 4.38 -11.74
N LYS A 40 -16.13 4.10 -12.77
CA LYS A 40 -15.81 3.85 -14.20
C LYS A 40 -14.34 3.54 -14.47
N ARG A 41 -14.08 2.26 -14.77
CA ARG A 41 -12.91 1.81 -15.53
C ARG A 41 -12.72 2.77 -16.71
N LYS A 42 -11.79 3.71 -16.60
CA LYS A 42 -11.22 4.33 -17.79
C LYS A 42 -10.39 3.20 -18.37
N ALA A 43 -10.88 2.58 -19.44
CA ALA A 43 -10.11 1.57 -20.16
C ALA A 43 -8.71 2.17 -20.36
N SER A 44 -7.72 1.59 -19.68
CA SER A 44 -6.34 1.82 -20.04
C SER A 44 -6.23 1.45 -21.51
N ARG A 45 -5.52 2.27 -22.29
CA ARG A 45 -5.22 1.97 -23.68
C ARG A 45 -4.77 0.51 -23.73
N SER A 46 -5.57 -0.33 -24.38
CA SER A 46 -5.08 -1.59 -24.91
C SER A 46 -3.97 -1.21 -25.88
N THR A 47 -2.73 -1.25 -25.43
CA THR A 47 -1.65 -1.60 -26.35
C THR A 47 -2.10 -2.93 -26.93
N ALA A 48 -2.31 -2.94 -28.25
CA ALA A 48 -2.89 -4.04 -29.01
C ALA A 48 -2.54 -5.39 -28.37
N ALA A 49 -3.56 -6.22 -28.13
CA ALA A 49 -3.40 -7.58 -27.65
C ALA A 49 -2.43 -8.31 -28.60
N GLY A 50 -1.15 -8.27 -28.26
CA GLY A 50 -0.13 -9.07 -28.90
C GLY A 50 -0.27 -10.47 -28.35
N GLU A 51 -0.08 -11.47 -29.21
CA GLU A 51 -0.04 -12.89 -28.88
C GLU A 51 1.17 -13.27 -27.97
N GLY A 52 1.72 -12.32 -27.21
CA GLY A 52 2.85 -12.53 -26.32
C GLY A 52 2.44 -13.32 -25.09
N LYS A 53 3.40 -14.05 -24.51
CA LYS A 53 3.20 -14.92 -23.33
C LYS A 53 3.70 -14.33 -22.02
N VAL A 54 4.30 -13.13 -22.03
CA VAL A 54 4.97 -12.56 -20.85
C VAL A 54 4.55 -11.12 -20.57
N PHE A 55 4.62 -10.23 -21.58
CA PHE A 55 4.36 -8.81 -21.36
C PHE A 55 2.91 -8.45 -21.65
N GLY A 56 2.30 -7.61 -20.82
CA GLY A 56 0.89 -7.22 -20.98
C GLY A 56 -0.13 -8.19 -20.39
N ILE A 57 0.31 -9.30 -19.79
CA ILE A 57 -0.56 -10.34 -19.21
C ILE A 57 -0.78 -10.08 -17.72
N PRO A 58 -2.00 -10.31 -17.18
CA PRO A 58 -2.24 -10.29 -15.74
C PRO A 58 -1.31 -11.24 -14.97
N LEU A 59 -0.78 -10.80 -13.83
CA LEU A 59 0.20 -11.59 -13.05
C LEU A 59 -0.23 -13.02 -12.75
N HIS A 60 -1.52 -13.25 -12.50
CA HIS A 60 -2.05 -14.56 -12.12
C HIS A 60 -2.21 -15.53 -13.31
N GLU A 61 -2.13 -15.03 -14.55
CA GLU A 61 -2.18 -15.82 -15.78
C GLU A 61 -0.78 -16.20 -16.30
N LEU A 62 0.27 -15.56 -15.77
CA LEU A 62 1.65 -15.86 -16.14
C LEU A 62 2.09 -17.23 -15.62
N PRO A 63 3.03 -17.92 -16.31
CA PRO A 63 3.70 -19.09 -15.75
C PRO A 63 4.32 -18.77 -14.40
N GLN A 64 4.01 -19.59 -13.38
CA GLN A 64 4.46 -19.39 -12.00
C GLN A 64 5.54 -20.42 -11.62
N VAL A 65 6.48 -19.99 -10.77
CA VAL A 65 7.44 -20.85 -10.07
C VAL A 65 7.21 -20.72 -8.56
N VAL A 66 7.25 -21.86 -7.86
CA VAL A 66 7.15 -21.90 -6.40
C VAL A 66 8.52 -21.67 -5.80
N CYS A 67 8.62 -20.72 -4.87
CA CYS A 67 9.83 -20.45 -4.10
C CYS A 67 9.49 -20.05 -2.66
N GLU A 68 10.49 -19.68 -1.86
CA GLU A 68 10.32 -19.27 -0.46
C GLU A 68 9.37 -18.08 -0.25
N TYR A 69 9.17 -17.26 -1.29
CA TYR A 69 8.27 -16.12 -1.27
C TYR A 69 6.81 -16.46 -1.59
N GLY A 70 6.55 -17.61 -2.22
CA GLY A 70 5.24 -18.02 -2.73
C GLY A 70 5.27 -18.37 -4.21
N ASN A 71 4.16 -18.10 -4.92
CA ASN A 71 4.03 -18.34 -6.36
C ASN A 71 4.39 -17.05 -7.10
N LEU A 72 5.46 -17.08 -7.90
CA LEU A 72 5.98 -15.90 -8.59
C LEU A 72 6.04 -16.11 -10.10
N PRO A 73 5.85 -15.06 -10.93
CA PRO A 73 6.04 -15.16 -12.37
C PRO A 73 7.47 -15.61 -12.73
N CYS A 74 7.61 -16.64 -13.56
CA CYS A 74 8.92 -17.20 -13.93
C CYS A 74 9.88 -16.13 -14.48
N PHE A 75 9.38 -15.28 -15.39
CA PHE A 75 10.18 -14.18 -15.97
C PHE A 75 10.77 -13.25 -14.90
N LEU A 76 9.98 -12.90 -13.87
CA LEU A 76 10.44 -12.02 -12.80
C LEU A 76 11.59 -12.67 -12.03
N VAL A 77 11.45 -13.95 -11.68
CA VAL A 77 12.46 -14.69 -10.92
C VAL A 77 13.74 -14.85 -11.74
N GLU A 78 13.62 -15.30 -12.99
CA GLU A 78 14.78 -15.49 -13.87
C GLU A 78 15.53 -14.18 -14.13
N ALA A 79 14.81 -13.08 -14.40
CA ALA A 79 15.43 -11.79 -14.65
C ALA A 79 16.10 -11.20 -13.39
N CYS A 80 15.48 -11.34 -12.21
CA CYS A 80 16.09 -10.91 -10.95
C CYS A 80 17.35 -11.74 -10.63
N GLN A 81 17.29 -13.07 -10.73
CA GLN A 81 18.44 -13.95 -10.50
C GLN A 81 19.62 -13.61 -11.43
N TYR A 82 19.35 -13.45 -12.73
CA TYR A 82 20.37 -13.06 -13.69
C TYR A 82 21.01 -11.69 -13.33
N LEU A 83 20.22 -10.72 -12.89
CA LEU A 83 20.75 -9.41 -12.49
C LEU A 83 21.45 -9.42 -11.13
N GLU A 84 21.15 -10.36 -10.22
CA GLU A 84 21.89 -10.52 -8.97
C GLU A 84 23.36 -10.89 -9.23
N GLU A 85 23.65 -11.66 -10.28
CA GLU A 85 25.02 -11.98 -10.73
C GLU A 85 25.78 -10.75 -11.28
N HIS A 86 25.05 -9.70 -11.65
CA HIS A 86 25.56 -8.48 -12.29
C HIS A 86 25.34 -7.21 -11.44
N ILE A 87 25.05 -7.39 -10.15
CA ILE A 87 24.59 -6.34 -9.25
C ILE A 87 25.62 -5.22 -9.01
N GLN A 88 26.91 -5.49 -9.28
CA GLN A 88 28.04 -4.57 -9.17
C GLN A 88 28.12 -3.57 -10.34
N ILE A 89 27.37 -3.78 -11.43
CA ILE A 89 27.45 -2.90 -12.61
C ILE A 89 26.99 -1.48 -12.26
N GLU A 90 27.87 -0.53 -12.50
CA GLU A 90 27.60 0.88 -12.28
C GLU A 90 26.40 1.38 -13.09
N GLY A 91 25.40 1.94 -12.41
CA GLY A 91 24.20 2.48 -13.00
C GLY A 91 23.19 1.41 -13.44
N LEU A 92 23.18 0.24 -12.81
CA LEU A 92 22.15 -0.79 -13.04
C LEU A 92 20.73 -0.17 -12.92
N PHE A 93 19.82 -0.52 -13.82
CA PHE A 93 18.50 0.12 -14.02
C PHE A 93 18.49 1.57 -14.51
N ARG A 94 19.54 2.36 -14.28
CA ARG A 94 19.67 3.74 -14.76
C ARG A 94 20.13 3.81 -16.22
N LYS A 95 21.17 3.06 -16.58
CA LYS A 95 21.72 3.02 -17.94
C LYS A 95 20.76 2.26 -18.85
N SER A 96 20.34 2.90 -19.94
CA SER A 96 19.44 2.31 -20.92
C SER A 96 20.22 1.50 -21.96
N GLY A 97 19.71 0.31 -22.29
CA GLY A 97 20.17 -0.47 -23.43
C GLY A 97 19.72 0.12 -24.77
N SER A 98 20.12 -0.54 -25.86
CA SER A 98 19.64 -0.19 -27.20
C SER A 98 18.15 -0.53 -27.32
N VAL A 99 17.32 0.44 -27.72
CA VAL A 99 15.87 0.26 -27.89
C VAL A 99 15.56 -0.89 -28.86
N VAL A 100 16.35 -1.01 -29.94
CA VAL A 100 16.19 -2.09 -30.92
C VAL A 100 16.48 -3.44 -30.29
N ARG A 101 17.61 -3.57 -29.56
CA ARG A 101 17.99 -4.82 -28.90
C ARG A 101 17.02 -5.22 -27.80
N LEU A 102 16.55 -4.25 -27.02
CA LEU A 102 15.53 -4.44 -25.99
C LEU A 102 14.23 -4.97 -26.60
N LYS A 103 13.77 -4.39 -27.72
CA LYS A 103 12.57 -4.84 -28.44
C LYS A 103 12.74 -6.25 -29.01
N THR A 104 13.91 -6.56 -29.58
CA THR A 104 14.23 -7.92 -30.06
C THR A 104 14.22 -8.93 -28.92
N LEU A 105 14.85 -8.61 -27.78
CA LEU A 105 14.88 -9.48 -26.61
C LEU A 105 13.47 -9.70 -26.04
N LYS A 106 12.66 -8.64 -25.94
CA LYS A 106 11.25 -8.72 -25.54
C LYS A 106 10.48 -9.71 -26.41
N ASN A 107 10.57 -9.56 -27.73
CA ASN A 107 9.85 -10.41 -28.68
C ASN A 107 10.25 -11.89 -28.56
N LYS A 108 11.52 -12.18 -28.31
CA LYS A 108 12.00 -13.57 -28.09
C LYS A 108 11.40 -14.15 -26.81
N LEU A 109 11.41 -13.39 -25.72
CA LEU A 109 10.83 -13.83 -24.44
C LEU A 109 9.31 -14.01 -24.53
N ASP A 110 8.60 -13.12 -25.23
CA ASP A 110 7.16 -13.24 -25.46
C ASP A 110 6.80 -14.50 -26.27
N LYS A 111 7.71 -15.01 -27.11
CA LYS A 111 7.56 -16.30 -27.81
C LYS A 111 7.89 -17.51 -26.95
N GLY A 112 8.47 -17.31 -25.76
CA GLY A 112 8.92 -18.35 -24.85
C GLY A 112 10.38 -18.79 -25.03
N GLU A 113 11.20 -18.03 -25.76
CA GLU A 113 12.63 -18.33 -25.91
C GLU A 113 13.39 -18.00 -24.63
N LYS A 114 14.17 -18.96 -24.11
CA LYS A 114 15.04 -18.78 -22.94
C LYS A 114 16.36 -18.11 -23.34
N CYS A 115 16.35 -16.79 -23.45
CA CYS A 115 17.49 -16.01 -23.96
C CYS A 115 18.09 -14.99 -22.95
N LEU A 116 17.61 -14.96 -21.71
CA LEU A 116 18.06 -14.01 -20.68
C LEU A 116 19.55 -14.13 -20.35
N SER A 117 20.07 -15.36 -20.25
CA SER A 117 21.49 -15.61 -19.92
C SER A 117 22.48 -15.03 -20.93
N SER A 118 22.05 -14.88 -22.19
CA SER A 118 22.86 -14.32 -23.28
C SER A 118 22.66 -12.81 -23.50
N ALA A 119 21.71 -12.21 -22.78
CA ALA A 119 21.37 -10.80 -22.94
C ALA A 119 22.40 -9.89 -22.23
N LEU A 120 22.36 -8.58 -22.49
CA LEU A 120 23.11 -7.63 -21.68
C LEU A 120 22.31 -7.25 -20.42
N PRO A 121 22.97 -7.04 -19.27
CA PRO A 121 22.30 -6.64 -18.03
C PRO A 121 21.46 -5.37 -18.14
N CYS A 122 21.89 -4.39 -18.94
CA CYS A 122 21.10 -3.17 -19.15
C CYS A 122 19.79 -3.42 -19.93
N ASP A 123 19.75 -4.42 -20.80
CA ASP A 123 18.53 -4.79 -21.52
C ASP A 123 17.59 -5.57 -20.59
N VAL A 124 18.09 -6.54 -19.82
CA VAL A 124 17.27 -7.28 -18.84
C VAL A 124 16.68 -6.33 -17.78
N ALA A 125 17.48 -5.39 -17.29
CA ALA A 125 17.02 -4.32 -16.41
C ALA A 125 15.96 -3.42 -17.07
N GLY A 126 16.10 -3.15 -18.37
CA GLY A 126 15.10 -2.46 -19.19
C GLY A 126 13.78 -3.22 -19.26
N LEU A 127 13.84 -4.53 -19.47
CA LEU A 127 12.66 -5.40 -19.58
C LEU A 127 11.95 -5.57 -18.24
N LEU A 128 12.66 -5.67 -17.12
CA LEU A 128 12.02 -5.68 -15.80
C LEU A 128 11.20 -4.41 -15.54
N LYS A 129 11.73 -3.23 -15.90
CA LYS A 129 10.97 -1.98 -15.83
C LYS A 129 9.72 -2.02 -16.73
N GLN A 130 9.89 -2.51 -17.95
CA GLN A 130 8.81 -2.61 -18.93
C GLN A 130 7.74 -3.63 -18.53
N PHE A 131 8.12 -4.74 -17.92
CA PHE A 131 7.21 -5.77 -17.39
C PHE A 131 6.18 -5.17 -16.43
N PHE A 132 6.63 -4.45 -15.39
CA PHE A 132 5.70 -3.79 -14.46
C PHE A 132 4.87 -2.68 -15.12
N ARG A 133 5.48 -1.92 -16.04
CA ARG A 133 4.81 -0.83 -16.74
C ARG A 133 3.68 -1.32 -17.66
N GLU A 134 3.85 -2.50 -18.26
CA GLU A 134 2.88 -3.08 -19.20
C GLU A 134 1.82 -3.96 -18.54
N LEU A 135 1.90 -4.25 -17.24
CA LEU A 135 0.83 -4.97 -16.54
C LEU A 135 -0.54 -4.29 -16.78
N PRO A 136 -1.64 -5.05 -17.01
CA PRO A 136 -2.96 -4.46 -17.24
C PRO A 136 -3.45 -3.54 -16.11
N GLU A 137 -3.06 -3.85 -14.87
CA GLU A 137 -3.21 -2.99 -13.70
C GLU A 137 -1.84 -2.82 -13.02
N PRO A 138 -1.53 -1.64 -12.46
CA PRO A 138 -0.27 -1.42 -11.78
C PRO A 138 -0.12 -2.36 -10.58
N ILE A 139 1.11 -2.87 -10.38
CA ILE A 139 1.42 -3.76 -9.27
C ILE A 139 1.11 -3.12 -7.90
N LEU A 140 1.21 -1.79 -7.81
CA LEU A 140 0.66 -1.00 -6.71
C LEU A 140 -0.70 -0.41 -7.15
N PRO A 141 -1.83 -1.02 -6.76
CA PRO A 141 -3.14 -0.71 -7.32
C PRO A 141 -3.54 0.75 -7.14
N TYR A 142 -4.19 1.33 -8.16
CA TYR A 142 -4.64 2.74 -8.15
C TYR A 142 -5.44 3.14 -6.90
N LYS A 143 -6.23 2.21 -6.34
CA LYS A 143 -7.03 2.43 -5.12
C LYS A 143 -6.19 2.75 -3.87
N LEU A 144 -4.93 2.32 -3.83
CA LEU A 144 -4.02 2.51 -2.70
C LEU A 144 -3.05 3.69 -2.89
N GLN A 145 -2.82 4.13 -4.12
CA GLN A 145 -1.78 5.12 -4.43
C GLN A 145 -1.98 6.45 -3.68
N GLU A 146 -3.21 6.93 -3.53
CA GLU A 146 -3.49 8.15 -2.76
C GLU A 146 -3.21 7.97 -1.26
N ALA A 147 -3.50 6.78 -0.70
CA ALA A 147 -3.17 6.47 0.70
C ALA A 147 -1.66 6.41 0.91
N LEU A 148 -0.93 5.79 -0.02
CA LEU A 148 0.54 5.72 0.00
C LEU A 148 1.15 7.13 -0.07
N ILE A 149 0.66 8.01 -0.94
CA ILE A 149 1.12 9.41 -1.02
C ILE A 149 0.83 10.17 0.28
N LYS A 150 -0.29 9.90 0.96
CA LYS A 150 -0.60 10.52 2.26
C LYS A 150 0.34 10.03 3.36
N ALA A 151 0.67 8.74 3.39
CA ALA A 151 1.64 8.19 4.34
C ALA A 151 3.01 8.89 4.24
N GLN A 152 3.42 9.28 3.03
CA GLN A 152 4.68 10.01 2.80
C GLN A 152 4.70 11.45 3.32
N LYS A 153 3.58 11.95 3.86
CA LYS A 153 3.48 13.28 4.50
C LYS A 153 3.55 13.21 6.03
N LEU A 154 3.60 12.01 6.59
CA LEU A 154 3.76 11.78 8.03
C LEU A 154 5.24 11.90 8.43
N ASP A 155 5.50 11.91 9.74
CA ASP A 155 6.84 11.85 10.28
C ASP A 155 7.52 10.52 9.96
N SER A 156 8.86 10.45 10.07
CA SER A 156 9.65 9.35 9.50
C SER A 156 9.18 7.95 9.92
N GLU A 157 8.96 7.72 11.22
CA GLU A 157 8.54 6.41 11.75
C GLU A 157 7.08 6.07 11.37
N GLU A 158 6.18 7.05 11.46
CA GLU A 158 4.78 6.91 11.09
C GLU A 158 4.62 6.66 9.59
N ARG A 159 5.42 7.35 8.77
CA ARG A 159 5.48 7.14 7.31
C ARG A 159 5.85 5.71 6.97
N ASN A 160 6.88 5.16 7.62
CA ASN A 160 7.32 3.79 7.39
C ASN A 160 6.21 2.81 7.80
N SER A 161 5.67 2.99 9.01
CA SER A 161 4.61 2.16 9.57
C SER A 161 3.34 2.18 8.69
N ALA A 162 2.86 3.37 8.33
CA ALA A 162 1.67 3.53 7.49
C ALA A 162 1.88 2.95 6.07
N THR A 163 3.06 3.14 5.47
CA THR A 163 3.37 2.59 4.14
C THR A 163 3.35 1.06 4.14
N LEU A 164 3.97 0.43 5.14
CA LEU A 164 3.96 -1.03 5.30
C LEU A 164 2.56 -1.57 5.59
N LEU A 165 1.77 -0.89 6.42
CA LEU A 165 0.38 -1.25 6.66
C LEU A 165 -0.49 -1.19 5.41
N ILE A 166 -0.32 -0.15 4.58
CA ILE A 166 -1.05 -0.06 3.31
C ILE A 166 -0.66 -1.21 2.36
N SER A 167 0.59 -1.67 2.41
CA SER A 167 1.03 -2.83 1.61
C SER A 167 0.31 -4.13 1.98
N CYS A 168 -0.18 -4.26 3.22
CA CYS A 168 -0.97 -5.41 3.68
C CYS A 168 -2.38 -5.47 3.07
N LEU A 169 -2.83 -4.39 2.42
CA LEU A 169 -4.16 -4.29 1.81
C LEU A 169 -4.17 -4.70 0.33
N VAL A 170 -3.04 -5.18 -0.17
CA VAL A 170 -2.89 -5.72 -1.53
C VAL A 170 -3.24 -7.22 -1.54
N ASN A 171 -3.54 -7.78 -2.70
CA ASN A 171 -3.82 -9.21 -2.85
C ASN A 171 -2.57 -10.04 -2.53
N GLU A 172 -2.74 -11.25 -1.98
CA GLU A 172 -1.63 -12.11 -1.53
C GLU A 172 -0.58 -12.35 -2.62
N GLY A 173 -0.97 -12.80 -3.83
CA GLY A 173 0.00 -13.07 -4.90
C GLY A 173 0.79 -11.82 -5.34
N ILE A 174 0.20 -10.63 -5.20
CA ILE A 174 0.91 -9.37 -5.43
C ILE A 174 1.86 -9.09 -4.26
N ILE A 175 1.45 -9.32 -3.00
CA ILE A 175 2.34 -9.19 -1.84
C ILE A 175 3.58 -10.08 -2.00
N GLU A 176 3.41 -11.34 -2.42
CA GLU A 176 4.52 -12.26 -2.70
C GLU A 176 5.47 -11.70 -3.75
N THR A 177 4.92 -11.21 -4.87
CA THR A 177 5.66 -10.55 -5.96
C THR A 177 6.42 -9.31 -5.48
N LEU A 178 5.75 -8.45 -4.71
CA LEU A 178 6.33 -7.23 -4.17
C LEU A 178 7.45 -7.52 -3.18
N ARG A 179 7.26 -8.46 -2.25
CA ARG A 179 8.29 -8.86 -1.28
C ARG A 179 9.54 -9.36 -1.99
N TYR A 180 9.39 -10.25 -2.97
CA TYR A 180 10.51 -10.76 -3.75
C TYR A 180 11.24 -9.63 -4.48
N PHE A 181 10.51 -8.82 -5.22
CA PHE A 181 11.10 -7.79 -6.06
C PHE A 181 11.75 -6.65 -5.24
N PHE A 182 11.09 -6.18 -4.18
CA PHE A 182 11.67 -5.16 -3.31
C PHE A 182 12.85 -5.70 -2.49
N GLN A 183 12.87 -6.99 -2.13
CA GLN A 183 14.06 -7.59 -1.52
C GLN A 183 15.24 -7.59 -2.50
N PHE A 184 15.00 -7.92 -3.77
CA PHE A 184 16.02 -7.80 -4.82
C PHE A 184 16.51 -6.34 -4.96
N LEU A 185 15.61 -5.36 -5.02
CA LEU A 185 16.02 -3.94 -5.06
C LEU A 185 16.81 -3.51 -3.81
N LYS A 186 16.46 -4.02 -2.63
CA LYS A 186 17.21 -3.79 -1.39
C LYS A 186 18.64 -4.35 -1.49
N LYS A 187 18.82 -5.55 -2.05
CA LYS A 187 20.16 -6.10 -2.32
C LYS A 187 20.97 -5.18 -3.25
N VAL A 188 20.33 -4.63 -4.30
CA VAL A 188 20.98 -3.69 -5.23
C VAL A 188 21.41 -2.42 -4.49
N SER A 189 20.53 -1.83 -3.67
CA SER A 189 20.82 -0.60 -2.94
C SER A 189 21.92 -0.75 -1.90
N LEU A 190 22.04 -1.92 -1.27
CA LEU A 190 23.10 -2.20 -0.30
C LEU A 190 24.49 -2.25 -0.96
N ARG A 191 24.58 -2.47 -2.27
CA ARG A 191 25.83 -2.40 -3.05
C ARG A 191 26.04 -1.06 -3.77
N SER A 192 25.36 0.00 -3.33
CA SER A 192 25.45 1.35 -3.91
C SER A 192 26.86 1.95 -3.92
N ALA A 193 27.76 1.51 -3.04
CA ALA A 193 29.17 1.88 -3.08
C ALA A 193 29.85 1.49 -4.41
N GLU A 194 29.48 0.34 -4.98
CA GLU A 194 29.99 -0.19 -6.25
C GLU A 194 29.12 0.28 -7.42
N ASN A 195 27.82 -0.03 -7.38
CA ASN A 195 26.93 0.16 -8.52
C ASN A 195 26.34 1.59 -8.63
N LYS A 196 26.55 2.46 -7.63
CA LYS A 196 26.04 3.85 -7.56
C LYS A 196 24.52 4.00 -7.55
N MET A 197 23.80 2.93 -7.21
CA MET A 197 22.34 2.89 -7.18
C MET A 197 21.86 2.66 -5.75
N ASP A 198 21.65 3.73 -4.98
CA ASP A 198 20.98 3.66 -3.67
C ASP A 198 19.46 3.49 -3.81
N SER A 199 18.76 3.33 -2.68
CA SER A 199 17.31 3.12 -2.68
C SER A 199 16.55 4.32 -3.23
N CYS A 200 17.06 5.54 -3.02
CA CYS A 200 16.50 6.78 -3.60
C CYS A 200 16.55 6.75 -5.14
N ASN A 201 17.71 6.46 -5.72
CA ASN A 201 17.91 6.39 -7.17
C ASN A 201 17.04 5.29 -7.80
N LEU A 202 16.98 4.11 -7.19
CA LEU A 202 16.12 3.02 -7.65
C LEU A 202 14.63 3.39 -7.57
N ALA A 203 14.20 4.04 -6.48
CA ALA A 203 12.82 4.45 -6.30
C ALA A 203 12.35 5.44 -7.37
N VAL A 204 13.17 6.42 -7.73
CA VAL A 204 12.86 7.37 -8.82
C VAL A 204 12.68 6.65 -10.15
N ILE A 205 13.53 5.65 -10.44
CA ILE A 205 13.46 4.86 -11.69
C ILE A 205 12.21 3.97 -11.72
N PHE A 206 11.88 3.33 -10.61
CA PHE A 206 10.81 2.33 -10.56
C PHE A 206 9.42 2.94 -10.30
N ALA A 207 9.30 4.12 -9.69
CA ALA A 207 8.02 4.77 -9.41
C ALA A 207 7.10 4.88 -10.63
N PRO A 208 7.54 5.38 -11.80
CA PRO A 208 6.69 5.45 -12.98
C PRO A 208 6.25 4.08 -13.50
N ASN A 209 7.04 3.03 -13.28
CA ASN A 209 6.75 1.68 -13.78
C ASN A 209 5.80 0.92 -12.87
N LEU A 210 5.99 0.98 -11.54
CA LEU A 210 5.18 0.23 -10.57
C LEU A 210 3.82 0.90 -10.27
N LEU A 211 3.75 2.23 -10.40
CA LEU A 211 2.53 3.00 -10.19
C LEU A 211 1.81 3.34 -11.50
N GLN A 212 2.42 3.05 -12.66
CA GLN A 212 1.94 3.37 -14.01
C GLN A 212 1.43 4.81 -14.10
N LEU A 213 2.34 5.75 -13.83
CA LEU A 213 2.04 7.17 -13.86
C LEU A 213 1.75 7.58 -15.29
N SER A 214 0.57 8.16 -15.54
CA SER A 214 0.21 8.63 -16.88
C SER A 214 1.16 9.76 -17.30
N GLU A 215 1.90 9.56 -18.39
CA GLU A 215 2.86 10.52 -18.97
C GLU A 215 2.25 11.84 -19.46
N ILE A 216 0.94 12.06 -19.31
CA ILE A 216 0.17 13.03 -20.11
C ILE A 216 -0.15 14.35 -19.37
N GLU A 217 0.13 14.48 -18.08
CA GLU A 217 -0.15 15.76 -17.40
C GLU A 217 1.08 16.67 -17.41
N LYS A 218 0.99 17.76 -18.19
CA LYS A 218 1.93 18.90 -18.20
C LYS A 218 2.45 19.14 -16.78
N ILE A 219 3.77 19.10 -16.61
CA ILE A 219 4.43 19.16 -15.30
C ILE A 219 4.10 20.51 -14.65
N SER A 220 3.11 20.50 -13.78
CA SER A 220 2.84 21.58 -12.83
C SER A 220 3.69 21.34 -11.58
N VAL A 221 3.91 22.37 -10.76
CA VAL A 221 4.59 22.23 -9.45
C VAL A 221 3.91 21.18 -8.57
N HIS A 222 2.58 21.04 -8.68
CA HIS A 222 1.82 19.99 -7.99
C HIS A 222 2.18 18.58 -8.49
N THR A 223 2.49 18.43 -9.78
CA THR A 223 2.93 17.19 -10.40
C THR A 223 4.31 16.78 -9.89
N GLU A 224 5.27 17.71 -9.81
CA GLU A 224 6.62 17.43 -9.31
C GLU A 224 6.62 16.97 -7.85
N LYS A 225 5.90 17.68 -6.97
CA LYS A 225 5.77 17.28 -5.56
C LYS A 225 5.15 15.89 -5.43
N LYS A 226 4.16 15.58 -6.28
CA LYS A 226 3.52 14.26 -6.31
C LYS A 226 4.50 13.17 -6.75
N LEU A 227 5.30 13.41 -7.79
CA LEU A 227 6.34 12.49 -8.26
C LEU A 227 7.37 12.19 -7.16
N ARG A 228 7.81 13.22 -6.41
CA ARG A 228 8.72 13.03 -5.27
C ARG A 228 8.11 12.16 -4.17
N LEU A 229 6.86 12.40 -3.81
CA LEU A 229 6.15 11.57 -2.81
C LEU A 229 5.99 10.13 -3.31
N GLN A 230 5.72 9.92 -4.60
CA GLN A 230 5.61 8.60 -5.21
C GLN A 230 6.95 7.85 -5.21
N ALA A 231 8.06 8.52 -5.50
CA ALA A 231 9.39 7.95 -5.30
C ALA A 231 9.63 7.64 -3.81
N GLY A 232 9.24 8.53 -2.89
CA GLY A 232 9.32 8.27 -1.45
C GLY A 232 8.61 6.99 -1.00
N VAL A 233 7.42 6.70 -1.56
CA VAL A 233 6.71 5.42 -1.30
C VAL A 233 7.62 4.24 -1.61
N LEU A 234 8.20 4.22 -2.81
CA LEU A 234 9.05 3.11 -3.25
C LEU A 234 10.34 3.04 -2.46
N GLN A 235 10.94 4.18 -2.10
CA GLN A 235 12.13 4.21 -1.27
C GLN A 235 11.85 3.55 0.09
N THR A 236 10.75 3.91 0.75
CA THR A 236 10.31 3.27 1.99
C THR A 236 10.12 1.76 1.83
N LEU A 237 9.51 1.31 0.72
CA LEU A 237 9.31 -0.11 0.42
C LEU A 237 10.62 -0.86 0.12
N ILE A 238 11.61 -0.22 -0.52
CA ILE A 238 12.94 -0.79 -0.73
C ILE A 238 13.66 -0.93 0.62
N ASP A 239 13.69 0.14 1.42
CA ASP A 239 14.42 0.17 2.68
C ASP A 239 13.85 -0.84 3.71
N HIS A 240 12.54 -1.11 3.65
CA HIS A 240 11.82 -2.01 4.57
C HIS A 240 11.20 -3.21 3.86
N ALA A 241 11.86 -3.74 2.84
CA ALA A 241 11.35 -4.83 2.00
C ALA A 241 10.85 -6.06 2.80
N GLU A 242 11.52 -6.39 3.89
CA GLU A 242 11.16 -7.48 4.80
C GLU A 242 9.76 -7.31 5.41
N GLY A 243 9.33 -6.07 5.69
CA GLY A 243 8.06 -5.76 6.34
C GLY A 243 6.86 -5.70 5.40
N ILE A 244 7.08 -5.80 4.08
CA ILE A 244 5.98 -5.72 3.09
C ILE A 244 4.98 -6.87 3.33
N GLY A 245 3.71 -6.51 3.46
CA GLY A 245 2.61 -7.45 3.69
C GLY A 245 2.59 -8.09 5.08
N GLN A 246 3.46 -7.68 6.01
CA GLN A 246 3.44 -8.19 7.38
C GLN A 246 2.54 -7.32 8.26
N ILE A 247 1.49 -7.91 8.81
CA ILE A 247 0.60 -7.24 9.76
C ILE A 247 1.27 -7.25 11.14
N PRO A 248 1.52 -6.09 11.76
CA PRO A 248 2.09 -6.03 13.09
C PRO A 248 1.23 -6.74 14.14
N LYS A 249 1.87 -7.36 15.14
CA LYS A 249 1.20 -8.12 16.21
C LYS A 249 0.13 -7.32 16.95
N PHE A 250 0.39 -6.06 17.27
CA PHE A 250 -0.56 -5.19 17.97
C PHE A 250 -1.87 -4.94 17.20
N ILE A 251 -1.90 -5.17 15.87
CA ILE A 251 -3.13 -5.13 15.07
C ILE A 251 -3.84 -6.48 15.14
N LEU A 252 -3.08 -7.58 15.07
CA LEU A 252 -3.64 -8.92 15.20
C LEU A 252 -4.29 -9.14 16.58
N GLU A 253 -3.72 -8.58 17.64
CA GLU A 253 -4.27 -8.62 19.01
C GLU A 253 -5.61 -7.88 19.14
N LYS A 254 -5.90 -6.94 18.23
CA LYS A 254 -7.18 -6.22 18.20
C LYS A 254 -8.27 -6.96 17.41
N ILE A 255 -7.93 -8.07 16.75
CA ILE A 255 -8.88 -8.84 15.96
C ILE A 255 -9.88 -9.61 16.85
N PRO A 256 -9.48 -10.32 17.92
CA PRO A 256 -10.42 -11.00 18.81
C PRO A 256 -11.46 -10.06 19.45
N SER A 257 -11.03 -8.84 19.83
CA SER A 257 -11.95 -7.83 20.38
C SER A 257 -12.93 -7.26 19.33
N MET A 258 -12.60 -7.32 18.03
CA MET A 258 -13.57 -7.01 16.96
C MET A 258 -14.63 -8.10 16.77
N LEU A 259 -14.39 -9.33 17.23
CA LEU A 259 -15.34 -10.44 17.16
C LEU A 259 -16.30 -10.49 18.36
N GLY A 260 -16.14 -9.60 19.36
CA GLY A 260 -16.91 -9.67 20.60
C GLY A 260 -16.62 -10.94 21.42
N ILE A 261 -15.48 -11.59 21.17
CA ILE A 261 -14.99 -12.69 21.99
C ILE A 261 -14.21 -12.04 23.13
N ASP A 262 -14.95 -11.55 24.12
CA ASP A 262 -14.35 -11.17 25.39
C ASP A 262 -13.85 -12.46 26.04
N ASP A 263 -12.55 -12.48 26.35
CA ASP A 263 -11.88 -13.54 27.11
C ASP A 263 -12.40 -13.52 28.55
N SER A 264 -13.65 -13.97 28.71
CA SER A 264 -14.37 -14.07 29.97
C SER A 264 -14.48 -15.52 30.40
N ALA A 265 -13.33 -16.23 30.37
CA ALA A 265 -13.16 -17.41 31.20
C ALA A 265 -12.91 -16.99 32.66
N SER A 266 -13.95 -16.48 33.31
CA SER A 266 -14.07 -16.42 34.77
C SER A 266 -15.55 -16.29 35.11
N THR A 267 -16.32 -17.35 34.82
CA THR A 267 -17.61 -17.57 35.45
C THR A 267 -17.33 -18.10 36.85
N PRO A 268 -17.67 -17.39 37.95
CA PRO A 268 -17.59 -17.99 39.26
C PRO A 268 -18.67 -19.08 39.33
N VAL A 269 -18.23 -20.30 39.60
CA VAL A 269 -19.09 -21.44 39.90
C VAL A 269 -19.83 -21.12 41.20
N LEU A 270 -21.14 -20.90 41.11
CA LEU A 270 -22.02 -21.03 42.27
C LEU A 270 -22.37 -22.51 42.44
N HIS A 271 -21.88 -23.09 43.53
CA HIS A 271 -22.30 -24.40 44.02
C HIS A 271 -23.79 -24.35 44.36
N ASN A 272 -24.58 -25.20 43.70
CA ASN A 272 -25.92 -25.59 44.14
C ASN A 272 -25.76 -26.87 44.99
N GLU A 273 -26.14 -26.80 46.26
CA GLU A 273 -26.55 -27.97 47.05
C GLU A 273 -27.93 -27.68 47.65
N GLN A 274 -28.92 -28.50 47.24
CA GLN A 274 -30.18 -28.81 47.95
C GLN A 274 -29.84 -29.65 49.19
N GLU A 275 -30.54 -29.75 50.32
CA GLU A 275 -31.92 -29.59 50.83
C GLU A 275 -31.74 -29.54 52.38
N SER A 276 -32.58 -28.99 53.26
CA SER A 276 -33.92 -29.45 53.66
C SER A 276 -34.46 -28.59 54.84
N GLU A 277 -35.76 -28.27 54.78
CA GLU A 277 -36.80 -28.06 55.83
C GLU A 277 -36.47 -27.53 57.26
N ILE A 278 -37.24 -26.51 57.71
CA ILE A 278 -38.08 -26.46 58.93
C ILE A 278 -38.96 -25.17 58.93
N GLU A 279 -40.22 -25.32 59.35
CA GLU A 279 -41.35 -24.36 59.44
C GLU A 279 -41.13 -23.21 60.48
N THR A 280 -41.62 -21.97 60.32
CA THR A 280 -42.94 -21.40 60.77
C THR A 280 -42.91 -19.84 60.72
N PRO A 281 -44.05 -19.10 60.85
CA PRO A 281 -44.33 -17.84 60.13
C PRO A 281 -44.34 -16.55 60.98
N SER A 282 -44.25 -15.38 60.32
CA SER A 282 -44.72 -14.00 60.69
C SER A 282 -43.84 -12.96 59.96
N GLU A 283 -44.19 -11.76 59.49
CA GLU A 283 -45.38 -10.93 59.40
C GLU A 283 -45.08 -9.84 58.33
N HIS A 284 -46.14 -9.29 57.71
CA HIS A 284 -46.32 -7.94 57.15
C HIS A 284 -45.09 -7.13 56.62
N LEU A 285 -45.07 -6.62 55.37
CA LEU A 285 -45.90 -5.50 54.92
C LEU A 285 -45.82 -5.29 53.39
N ARG A 286 -47.01 -5.24 52.77
CA ARG A 286 -47.48 -4.30 51.73
C ARG A 286 -46.63 -4.09 50.45
N LYS A 287 -47.14 -4.60 49.32
CA LYS A 287 -47.86 -3.85 48.22
C LYS A 287 -46.91 -3.08 47.29
N ARG A 288 -47.08 -2.97 45.96
CA ARG A 288 -48.04 -3.43 44.94
C ARG A 288 -47.45 -2.85 43.63
N ARG A 289 -47.02 -3.68 42.69
CA ARG A 289 -47.64 -3.93 41.36
C ARG A 289 -48.08 -2.70 40.53
N GLN A 290 -47.77 -2.83 39.24
CA GLN A 290 -48.27 -2.17 38.00
C GLN A 290 -47.43 -0.99 37.51
N SER A 291 -46.73 -1.01 36.36
CA SER A 291 -47.00 -1.46 34.97
C SER A 291 -47.90 -0.52 34.14
N ILE A 292 -47.43 -0.24 32.91
CA ILE A 292 -48.14 0.35 31.73
C ILE A 292 -48.20 1.90 31.76
N GLY A 293 -47.93 2.67 30.70
CA GLY A 293 -47.62 2.42 29.29
C GLY A 293 -47.54 3.74 28.50
N VAL A 294 -46.64 3.79 27.51
CA VAL A 294 -46.77 4.27 26.11
C VAL A 294 -47.43 5.64 25.75
N PHE A 295 -46.79 6.29 24.75
CA PHE A 295 -47.19 7.38 23.82
C PHE A 295 -47.21 8.84 24.35
N SER A 296 -46.38 9.72 23.78
CA SER A 296 -46.69 10.45 22.54
C SER A 296 -45.63 11.54 22.22
N SER A 297 -45.57 11.86 20.93
CA SER A 297 -44.79 12.88 20.21
C SER A 297 -44.97 14.33 20.68
N MET A 298 -43.96 15.19 20.48
CA MET A 298 -44.01 16.33 19.53
C MET A 298 -42.75 17.21 19.58
N THR A 299 -42.39 17.70 18.39
CA THR A 299 -41.39 18.74 18.07
C THR A 299 -41.73 20.13 18.62
N PRO A 300 -40.75 21.06 18.63
CA PRO A 300 -41.06 22.43 18.23
C PRO A 300 -40.16 22.96 17.10
N VAL A 301 -40.76 23.85 16.29
CA VAL A 301 -40.17 24.67 15.22
C VAL A 301 -40.20 26.14 15.67
N MET A 302 -39.22 26.93 15.20
CA MET A 302 -39.18 28.40 14.96
C MET A 302 -37.87 29.00 15.51
N VAL A 303 -37.18 30.01 14.95
CA VAL A 303 -37.20 30.80 13.71
C VAL A 303 -35.81 31.51 13.66
N THR A 304 -35.26 31.74 12.46
CA THR A 304 -34.02 32.52 12.18
C THR A 304 -34.12 34.02 12.51
N PRO A 305 -32.97 34.70 12.66
CA PRO A 305 -32.80 35.97 11.97
C PRO A 305 -31.48 36.10 11.18
N ASN A 306 -31.61 36.78 10.03
CA ASN A 306 -30.57 37.20 9.09
C ASN A 306 -29.85 38.46 9.61
N PHE A 307 -28.52 38.47 9.63
CA PHE A 307 -27.76 39.73 9.53
C PHE A 307 -26.45 39.53 8.75
N LYS A 308 -26.36 40.24 7.63
CA LYS A 308 -25.16 40.46 6.82
C LYS A 308 -24.15 41.29 7.64
N ARG A 309 -22.90 40.85 7.72
CA ARG A 309 -21.75 41.74 7.94
C ARG A 309 -20.63 41.43 6.95
N LYS A 310 -20.40 42.41 6.06
CA LYS A 310 -19.17 42.62 5.31
C LYS A 310 -18.06 42.97 6.30
N TYR A 311 -16.86 42.45 6.08
CA TYR A 311 -15.62 42.98 6.67
C TYR A 311 -14.78 43.69 5.59
N PRO A 312 -13.99 44.69 5.99
CA PRO A 312 -13.47 45.74 5.10
C PRO A 312 -12.15 45.36 4.43
N ALA A 313 -11.89 46.04 3.31
CA ALA A 313 -10.58 46.17 2.72
C ALA A 313 -9.96 47.49 3.20
N ASP A 314 -8.76 47.44 3.77
CA ASP A 314 -7.76 48.53 3.82
C ASP A 314 -6.41 47.87 4.13
N SER A 315 -5.45 47.92 3.20
CA SER A 315 -4.42 48.95 3.07
C SER A 315 -3.27 48.78 4.07
N CYS A 316 -2.14 48.28 3.57
CA CYS A 316 -0.81 48.52 4.13
C CYS A 316 0.13 48.85 2.97
N GLN A 317 0.36 50.15 2.78
CA GLN A 317 1.56 50.68 2.14
C GLN A 317 2.78 50.49 3.06
N ARG A 318 3.97 50.67 2.45
CA ARG A 318 5.31 50.97 3.03
C ARG A 318 6.12 49.71 3.42
N LEU A 319 7.39 49.49 3.03
CA LEU A 319 8.45 50.37 2.49
C LEU A 319 9.51 49.56 1.70
N SER A 320 10.01 50.17 0.62
CA SER A 320 11.42 50.43 0.25
C SER A 320 12.50 49.35 0.49
N SER A 321 13.22 48.98 -0.58
CA SER A 321 14.68 49.24 -0.73
C SER A 321 15.28 48.71 -2.05
N LYS A 322 15.68 49.66 -2.92
CA LYS A 322 17.02 49.78 -3.55
C LYS A 322 17.67 48.56 -4.25
N LYS A 323 17.96 48.80 -5.55
CA LYS A 323 19.32 48.79 -6.18
C LYS A 323 19.83 47.36 -6.54
N ARG A 324 20.33 47.01 -7.74
CA ARG A 324 21.13 47.74 -8.73
C ARG A 324 21.29 46.85 -10.01
N ARG A 325 21.28 47.49 -11.19
CA ARG A 325 22.16 47.33 -12.38
C ARG A 325 22.40 45.93 -12.99
N SER A 326 21.97 45.73 -14.24
CA SER A 326 22.71 45.85 -15.54
C SER A 326 23.65 44.66 -15.80
N ILE A 327 23.61 43.99 -16.95
CA ILE A 327 24.24 44.44 -18.21
C ILE A 327 23.59 43.69 -19.40
N GLY A 328 23.08 44.44 -20.37
CA GLY A 328 23.25 44.20 -21.81
C GLY A 328 23.90 45.48 -22.35
N ASN A 329 24.59 45.55 -23.47
CA ASN A 329 24.79 44.68 -24.62
C ASN A 329 26.01 45.28 -25.34
N SER A 330 26.62 44.51 -26.24
CA SER A 330 27.45 45.02 -27.36
C SER A 330 28.83 45.63 -27.04
#